data_AF-A0A411PLN9-F1
#
_entry.id   AF-A0A411PLN9-F1
#
_cell.length_a   1.000
_cell.length_b   1.000
_cell.length_c   1.000
_cell.angle_alpha   90.00
_cell.angle_beta   90.00
_cell.angle_gamma   90.00
#
_symmetry.space_group_name_H-M   'P 1'
#
loop_
_entity.id
_entity.type
_entity.pdbx_description
1 polymer ?
#
loop_
_entity_poly.entity_id
_entity_poly.type
_entity_poly.pdbx_seq_one_letter_code
_entity_poly.pdbx_strand_id
1 'polypeptide(L)'
;MDFKAQQQQFMDYIKNPQNPIPEGIEPRRMTIYRELFFNNVDGFVSSAFPVLKSLYSQQAWGDLVQQFFEKHDCQTPIFVEIAQEFLSFLQNEYQLTDDDPVFMLELAHYEWLELVVAISKPNPAQQKLEPEQVSHEPLCFSSLARIAQYAFDVQHISLDYQPIEPPQQPQFFCVYLDDVQEVAFLQLNPLSAQVLAYIDAAQQPVSFSQITDWLMTAYPNMAQETISAGCLDMLKQMAEQGIVVTTKQSIE
;
A
#
# COMPACT_ATOMS: atom_id res chain seq x y z
N MET A 1 11.01 -10.27 40.41
CA MET A 1 11.26 -10.46 38.97
C MET A 1 10.95 -9.16 38.27
N ASP A 2 11.73 -8.80 37.26
CA ASP A 2 11.49 -7.60 36.45
C ASP A 2 10.16 -7.74 35.70
N PHE A 3 9.27 -6.76 35.80
CA PHE A 3 7.96 -6.77 35.16
C PHE A 3 8.07 -6.97 33.63
N LYS A 4 9.14 -6.44 33.02
CA LYS A 4 9.43 -6.64 31.60
C LYS A 4 9.73 -8.10 31.26
N ALA A 5 10.48 -8.82 32.10
CA ALA A 5 10.81 -10.22 31.87
C ALA A 5 9.56 -11.11 31.96
N GLN A 6 8.63 -10.77 32.85
CA GLN A 6 7.37 -11.50 33.00
C GLN A 6 6.39 -11.20 31.86
N GLN A 7 6.36 -9.97 31.33
CA GLN A 7 5.66 -9.64 30.09
C GLN A 7 6.23 -10.37 28.88
N GLN A 8 7.56 -10.46 28.77
CA GLN A 8 8.21 -11.16 27.65
C GLN A 8 7.85 -12.65 27.66
N GLN A 9 8.00 -13.33 28.81
CA GLN A 9 7.61 -14.75 28.94
C GLN A 9 6.14 -14.99 28.61
N PHE A 10 5.27 -14.04 28.96
CA PHE A 10 3.84 -14.10 28.61
C PHE A 10 3.61 -14.02 27.10
N MET A 11 4.28 -13.09 26.41
CA MET A 11 4.20 -12.93 24.96
C MET A 11 4.83 -14.11 24.22
N ASP A 12 5.97 -14.62 24.70
CA ASP A 12 6.67 -15.78 24.13
C ASP A 12 5.78 -17.02 24.12
N TYR A 13 5.04 -17.28 25.21
CA TYR A 13 4.08 -18.39 25.26
C TYR A 13 2.88 -18.16 24.33
N ILE A 14 2.33 -16.93 24.33
CA ILE A 14 1.19 -16.60 23.46
C ILE A 14 1.53 -16.90 22.01
N LYS A 15 2.72 -16.51 21.54
CA LYS A 15 3.16 -16.75 20.16
C LYS A 15 3.42 -18.23 19.91
N ASN A 16 4.26 -18.84 20.73
CA ASN A 16 4.66 -20.23 20.56
C ASN A 16 4.36 -21.04 21.84
N PRO A 17 3.38 -21.97 21.82
CA PRO A 17 2.99 -22.75 22.98
C PRO A 17 4.05 -23.80 23.40
N GLN A 18 5.14 -23.97 22.65
CA GLN A 18 6.30 -24.76 23.07
C GLN A 18 7.16 -24.04 24.13
N ASN A 19 6.99 -22.72 24.28
CA ASN A 19 7.66 -21.95 25.33
C ASN A 19 7.07 -22.28 26.71
N PRO A 20 7.83 -22.07 27.81
CA PRO A 20 7.35 -22.36 29.15
C PRO A 20 6.22 -21.41 29.56
N ILE A 21 5.20 -21.94 30.25
CA ILE A 21 4.13 -21.14 30.85
C ILE A 21 4.76 -20.25 31.95
N PRO A 22 4.51 -18.92 31.95
CA PRO A 22 4.96 -18.04 33.01
C PRO A 22 4.47 -18.48 34.39
N GLU A 23 5.34 -18.40 35.39
CA GLU A 23 4.98 -18.75 36.77
C GLU A 23 3.80 -17.90 37.28
N GLY A 24 2.86 -18.57 37.95
CA GLY A 24 1.70 -17.92 38.58
C GLY A 24 0.49 -17.71 37.66
N ILE A 25 0.53 -18.17 36.40
CA ILE A 25 -0.61 -18.11 35.48
C ILE A 25 -1.17 -19.53 35.26
N GLU A 26 -2.49 -19.66 35.35
CA GLU A 26 -3.17 -20.92 35.10
C GLU A 26 -3.09 -21.30 33.61
N PRO A 27 -2.66 -22.52 33.25
CA PRO A 27 -2.50 -22.95 31.86
C PRO A 27 -3.74 -22.71 31.00
N ARG A 28 -4.93 -22.96 31.55
CA ARG A 28 -6.22 -22.75 30.87
C ARG A 28 -6.43 -21.29 30.45
N ARG A 29 -6.07 -20.33 31.33
CA ARG A 29 -6.22 -18.90 31.02
C ARG A 29 -5.27 -18.49 29.91
N MET A 30 -4.09 -19.10 29.88
CA MET A 30 -3.10 -18.80 28.86
C MET A 30 -3.54 -19.28 27.46
N THR A 31 -4.15 -20.48 27.37
CA THR A 31 -4.77 -20.94 26.12
C THR A 31 -5.83 -19.96 25.62
N ILE A 32 -6.71 -19.47 26.51
CA ILE A 32 -7.73 -18.48 26.15
C ILE A 32 -7.10 -17.18 25.62
N TYR A 33 -6.05 -16.67 26.28
CA TYR A 33 -5.38 -15.46 25.79
C TYR A 33 -4.75 -15.68 24.42
N ARG A 34 -4.03 -16.79 24.22
CA ARG A 34 -3.47 -17.11 22.92
C ARG A 34 -4.53 -17.15 21.83
N GLU A 35 -5.64 -17.86 22.06
CA GLU A 35 -6.76 -17.92 21.11
C GLU A 35 -7.32 -16.55 20.79
N LEU A 36 -7.52 -15.68 21.80
CA LEU A 36 -8.01 -14.32 21.60
C LEU A 36 -7.04 -13.47 20.75
N PHE A 37 -5.74 -13.51 21.06
CA PHE A 37 -4.74 -12.75 20.31
C PHE A 37 -4.62 -13.24 18.87
N PHE A 38 -4.54 -14.56 18.68
CA PHE A 38 -4.50 -15.16 17.35
C PHE A 38 -5.75 -14.80 16.53
N ASN A 39 -6.95 -14.97 17.09
CA ASN A 39 -8.20 -14.65 16.40
C ASN A 39 -8.32 -13.16 16.04
N ASN A 40 -7.77 -12.26 16.86
CA ASN A 40 -7.72 -10.84 16.52
C ASN A 40 -6.77 -10.59 15.33
N VAL A 41 -5.58 -11.18 15.35
CA VAL A 41 -4.61 -11.07 14.25
C VAL A 41 -5.17 -11.66 12.97
N ASP A 42 -5.72 -12.87 13.01
CA ASP A 42 -6.40 -13.48 11.86
C ASP A 42 -7.56 -12.63 11.36
N GLY A 43 -8.40 -12.11 12.25
CA GLY A 43 -9.49 -11.21 11.89
C GLY A 43 -9.00 -9.96 11.17
N PHE A 44 -7.90 -9.36 11.63
CA PHE A 44 -7.32 -8.18 11.01
C PHE A 44 -6.69 -8.49 9.65
N VAL A 45 -5.80 -9.49 9.56
CA VAL A 45 -5.16 -9.88 8.30
C VAL A 45 -6.23 -10.31 7.29
N SER A 46 -7.19 -11.13 7.69
CA SER A 46 -8.29 -11.58 6.83
C SER A 46 -9.14 -10.44 6.28
N SER A 47 -9.33 -9.37 7.05
CA SER A 47 -10.13 -8.21 6.62
C SER A 47 -9.31 -7.27 5.73
N ALA A 48 -7.99 -7.23 5.90
CA ALA A 48 -7.09 -6.41 5.10
C ALA A 48 -6.74 -7.02 3.74
N PHE A 49 -6.78 -8.35 3.61
CA PHE A 49 -6.41 -9.08 2.40
C PHE A 49 -7.51 -10.05 1.93
N PRO A 50 -8.75 -9.57 1.69
CA PRO A 50 -9.90 -10.42 1.39
C PRO A 50 -9.75 -11.25 0.10
N VAL A 51 -9.20 -10.66 -0.97
CA VAL A 51 -8.96 -11.34 -2.25
C VAL A 51 -7.85 -12.36 -2.07
N LEU A 52 -6.70 -11.99 -1.50
CA LEU A 52 -5.62 -12.95 -1.24
C LEU A 52 -6.11 -14.13 -0.43
N LYS A 53 -6.82 -13.88 0.68
CA LYS A 53 -7.43 -14.92 1.53
C LYS A 53 -8.33 -15.85 0.72
N SER A 54 -9.11 -15.31 -0.21
CA SER A 54 -10.04 -16.10 -1.01
C SER A 54 -9.36 -17.15 -1.88
N LEU A 55 -8.08 -16.97 -2.21
CA LEU A 55 -7.30 -17.92 -3.02
C LEU A 55 -6.81 -19.14 -2.23
N TYR A 56 -6.87 -19.08 -0.90
CA TYR A 56 -6.43 -20.17 -0.02
C TYR A 56 -7.61 -20.98 0.51
N SER A 57 -7.36 -22.27 0.76
CA SER A 57 -8.25 -23.04 1.65
C SER A 57 -8.21 -22.46 3.06
N GLN A 58 -9.27 -22.67 3.85
CA GLN A 58 -9.31 -22.21 5.24
C GLN A 58 -8.12 -22.69 6.07
N GLN A 59 -7.68 -23.94 5.85
CA GLN A 59 -6.53 -24.50 6.55
C GLN A 59 -5.23 -23.82 6.13
N ALA A 60 -4.98 -23.68 4.82
CA ALA A 60 -3.76 -23.06 4.31
C ALA A 60 -3.63 -21.59 4.73
N TRP A 61 -4.74 -20.84 4.69
CA TRP A 61 -4.78 -19.47 5.19
C TRP A 61 -4.47 -19.40 6.70
N GLY A 62 -5.10 -20.27 7.50
CA GLY A 62 -4.85 -20.34 8.93
C GLY A 62 -3.39 -20.65 9.26
N ASP A 63 -2.77 -21.56 8.50
CA ASP A 63 -1.35 -21.92 8.67
C ASP A 63 -0.41 -20.76 8.28
N LEU A 64 -0.74 -20.00 7.24
CA LEU A 64 -0.01 -18.78 6.86
C LEU A 64 -0.06 -17.72 7.96
N VAL A 65 -1.26 -17.42 8.47
CA VAL A 65 -1.45 -16.45 9.57
C VAL A 65 -0.79 -16.95 10.86
N GLN A 66 -0.83 -18.25 11.14
CA GLN A 66 -0.15 -18.85 12.29
C GLN A 66 1.37 -18.66 12.20
N GLN A 67 1.96 -18.84 11.01
CA GLN A 67 3.38 -18.56 10.80
C GLN A 67 3.72 -17.08 11.01
N PHE A 68 2.88 -16.16 10.52
CA PHE A 68 3.02 -14.73 10.79
C PHE A 68 2.98 -14.45 12.31
N PHE A 69 1.99 -14.98 13.01
CA PHE A 69 1.80 -14.78 14.44
C PHE A 69 2.97 -15.33 15.29
N GLU A 70 3.59 -16.43 14.86
CA GLU A 70 4.73 -17.04 15.56
C GLU A 70 6.06 -16.33 15.29
N LYS A 71 6.31 -15.94 14.04
CA LYS A 71 7.60 -15.40 13.59
C LYS A 71 7.69 -13.90 13.77
N HIS A 72 6.59 -13.18 13.59
CA HIS A 72 6.58 -11.73 13.58
C HIS A 72 6.18 -11.15 14.94
N ASP A 73 6.99 -10.23 15.45
CA ASP A 73 6.71 -9.52 16.68
C ASP A 73 5.79 -8.33 16.42
N CYS A 74 4.47 -8.56 16.39
CA CYS A 74 3.52 -7.46 16.24
C CYS A 74 3.70 -6.42 17.36
N GLN A 75 4.03 -5.18 17.01
CA GLN A 75 4.38 -4.14 18.00
C GLN A 75 3.19 -3.25 18.36
N THR A 76 2.05 -3.48 17.71
CA THR A 76 0.95 -2.54 17.67
C THR A 76 -0.42 -3.22 17.64
N PRO A 77 -1.43 -2.67 18.33
CA PRO A 77 -2.81 -3.12 18.21
C PRO A 77 -3.56 -2.44 17.05
N ILE A 78 -2.89 -1.60 16.23
CA ILE A 78 -3.53 -0.80 15.19
C ILE A 78 -3.69 -1.63 13.92
N PHE A 79 -4.94 -1.77 13.46
CA PHE A 79 -5.31 -2.59 12.30
C PHE A 79 -4.44 -2.39 11.05
N VAL A 80 -4.26 -1.13 10.60
CA VAL A 80 -3.49 -0.84 9.37
C VAL A 80 -2.00 -1.15 9.55
N GLU A 81 -1.48 -1.00 10.77
CA GLU A 81 -0.08 -1.33 11.07
C GLU A 81 0.12 -2.85 11.11
N ILE A 82 -0.84 -3.63 11.62
CA ILE A 82 -0.80 -5.11 11.55
C ILE A 82 -0.84 -5.59 10.10
N ALA A 83 -1.66 -4.96 9.25
CA ALA A 83 -1.66 -5.29 7.82
C ALA A 83 -0.30 -4.98 7.16
N GLN A 84 0.33 -3.86 7.53
CA GLN A 84 1.68 -3.51 7.06
C GLN A 84 2.74 -4.51 7.56
N GLU A 85 2.66 -4.94 8.82
CA GLU A 85 3.54 -5.96 9.40
C GLU A 85 3.38 -7.30 8.69
N PHE A 86 2.15 -7.71 8.38
CA PHE A 86 1.89 -8.92 7.58
C PHE A 86 2.52 -8.83 6.19
N LEU A 87 2.36 -7.70 5.49
CA LEU A 87 3.01 -7.47 4.19
C LEU A 87 4.54 -7.54 4.29
N SER A 88 5.12 -6.95 5.33
CA SER A 88 6.57 -7.02 5.61
C SER A 88 7.02 -8.46 5.88
N PHE A 89 6.23 -9.23 6.62
CA PHE A 89 6.47 -10.66 6.86
C PHE A 89 6.48 -11.44 5.54
N LEU A 90 5.48 -11.25 4.67
CA LEU A 90 5.42 -11.89 3.36
C LEU A 90 6.66 -11.57 2.50
N GLN A 91 7.16 -10.34 2.58
CA GLN A 91 8.31 -9.89 1.80
C GLN A 91 9.65 -10.42 2.32
N ASN A 92 9.84 -10.46 3.65
CA ASN A 92 11.16 -10.57 4.26
C ASN A 92 11.40 -11.88 5.03
N GLU A 93 10.33 -12.51 5.54
CA GLU A 93 10.42 -13.64 6.48
C GLU A 93 9.75 -14.92 5.95
N TYR A 94 8.68 -14.76 5.17
CA TYR A 94 7.95 -15.86 4.58
C TYR A 94 8.72 -16.46 3.40
N GLN A 95 8.67 -17.78 3.28
CA GLN A 95 9.24 -18.51 2.15
C GLN A 95 8.08 -19.09 1.36
N LEU A 96 7.95 -18.65 0.11
CA LEU A 96 6.90 -19.14 -0.80
C LEU A 96 7.02 -20.65 -0.99
N THR A 97 5.87 -21.30 -1.01
CA THR A 97 5.66 -22.71 -1.28
C THR A 97 4.98 -22.90 -2.64
N ASP A 98 4.91 -24.13 -3.13
CA ASP A 98 4.23 -24.44 -4.40
C ASP A 98 2.71 -24.16 -4.35
N ASP A 99 2.14 -24.06 -3.14
CA ASP A 99 0.72 -23.74 -2.93
C ASP A 99 0.45 -22.22 -2.93
N ASP A 100 1.49 -21.38 -2.92
CA ASP A 100 1.35 -19.93 -2.90
C ASP A 100 1.20 -19.34 -4.32
N PRO A 101 0.27 -18.40 -4.54
CA PRO A 101 0.19 -17.71 -5.82
C PRO A 101 1.48 -16.94 -6.12
N VAL A 102 1.98 -17.05 -7.34
CA VAL A 102 3.22 -16.36 -7.78
C VAL A 102 3.16 -14.83 -7.65
N PHE A 103 1.96 -14.27 -7.61
CA PHE A 103 1.67 -12.84 -7.46
C PHE A 103 1.32 -12.44 -6.01
N MET A 104 1.45 -13.34 -5.04
CA MET A 104 1.01 -13.16 -3.64
C MET A 104 1.40 -11.80 -3.07
N LEU A 105 2.68 -11.41 -3.19
CA LEU A 105 3.18 -10.17 -2.63
C LEU A 105 2.61 -8.93 -3.33
N GLU A 106 2.46 -8.98 -4.66
CA GLU A 106 1.90 -7.88 -5.44
C GLU A 106 0.42 -7.68 -5.13
N LEU A 107 -0.35 -8.77 -5.02
CA LEU A 107 -1.75 -8.71 -4.61
C LEU A 107 -1.90 -8.20 -3.18
N ALA A 108 -1.09 -8.70 -2.24
CA ALA A 108 -1.11 -8.23 -0.86
C ALA A 108 -0.82 -6.72 -0.79
N HIS A 109 0.20 -6.24 -1.51
CA HIS A 109 0.52 -4.82 -1.56
C HIS A 109 -0.63 -3.99 -2.17
N TYR A 110 -1.30 -4.51 -3.21
CA TYR A 110 -2.46 -3.87 -3.83
C TYR A 110 -3.62 -3.69 -2.85
N GLU A 111 -4.00 -4.73 -2.11
CA GLU A 111 -5.08 -4.65 -1.12
C GLU A 111 -4.70 -3.76 0.07
N TRP A 112 -3.46 -3.85 0.56
CA TRP A 112 -2.96 -2.99 1.63
C TRP A 112 -2.96 -1.50 1.26
N LEU A 113 -2.69 -1.17 0.00
CA LEU A 113 -2.62 0.21 -0.47
C LEU A 113 -3.96 0.94 -0.32
N GLU A 114 -5.08 0.22 -0.45
CA GLU A 114 -6.42 0.75 -0.19
C GLU A 114 -6.54 1.28 1.25
N LEU A 115 -6.11 0.49 2.22
CA LEU A 115 -6.15 0.84 3.64
C LEU A 115 -5.26 2.05 3.96
N VAL A 116 -4.05 2.10 3.38
CA VAL A 116 -3.10 3.20 3.58
C VAL A 116 -3.68 4.52 3.07
N VAL A 117 -4.31 4.48 1.89
CA VAL A 117 -4.93 5.66 1.30
C VAL A 117 -6.16 6.06 2.11
N ALA A 118 -7.00 5.10 2.54
CA ALA A 118 -8.18 5.35 3.37
C ALA A 118 -7.88 6.14 4.67
N ILE A 119 -6.72 5.91 5.28
CA ILE A 119 -6.31 6.60 6.52
C ILE A 119 -5.36 7.79 6.30
N SER A 120 -5.05 8.11 5.05
CA SER A 120 -4.11 9.19 4.72
C SER A 120 -4.65 10.55 5.18
N LYS A 121 -3.76 11.40 5.68
CA LYS A 121 -4.10 12.71 6.22
C LYS A 121 -3.71 13.83 5.25
N PRO A 122 -4.56 14.85 5.08
CA PRO A 122 -4.26 15.97 4.19
C PRO A 122 -3.07 16.75 4.76
N ASN A 123 -2.10 17.06 3.90
CA ASN A 123 -1.01 17.95 4.25
C ASN A 123 -1.53 19.40 4.30
N PRO A 124 -1.45 20.10 5.44
CA PRO A 124 -1.95 21.49 5.55
C PRO A 124 -1.29 22.47 4.58
N ALA A 125 -0.07 22.18 4.11
CA ALA A 125 0.65 22.97 3.14
C ALA A 125 0.17 22.75 1.69
N GLN A 126 -0.60 21.70 1.42
CA GLN A 126 -1.18 21.43 0.11
C GLN A 126 -2.58 22.05 -0.01
N GLN A 127 -2.96 22.39 -1.23
CA GLN A 127 -4.30 22.86 -1.59
C GLN A 127 -4.69 22.34 -2.96
N LYS A 128 -6.00 22.21 -3.19
CA LYS A 128 -6.56 21.81 -4.49
C LYS A 128 -6.06 22.77 -5.58
N LEU A 129 -5.71 22.18 -6.72
CA LEU A 129 -5.24 22.88 -7.90
C LEU A 129 -6.37 22.87 -8.93
N GLU A 130 -6.74 24.04 -9.45
CA GLU A 130 -7.70 24.10 -10.54
C GLU A 130 -7.03 23.76 -11.88
N PRO A 131 -7.72 23.13 -12.85
CA PRO A 131 -7.12 22.70 -14.11
C PRO A 131 -6.45 23.84 -14.90
N GLU A 132 -6.99 25.05 -14.86
CA GLU A 132 -6.44 26.22 -15.53
C GLU A 132 -5.11 26.68 -14.93
N GLN A 133 -4.81 26.29 -13.69
CA GLN A 133 -3.63 26.71 -12.95
C GLN A 133 -2.42 25.79 -13.20
N VAL A 134 -2.62 24.60 -13.77
CA VAL A 134 -1.58 23.57 -13.96
C VAL A 134 -0.34 24.09 -14.70
N SER A 135 -0.50 24.99 -15.67
CA SER A 135 0.61 25.55 -16.44
C SER A 135 1.39 26.68 -15.74
N HIS A 136 0.89 27.19 -14.62
CA HIS A 136 1.39 28.42 -14.00
C HIS A 136 1.76 28.25 -12.52
N GLU A 137 1.07 27.38 -11.80
CA GLU A 137 1.35 27.10 -10.39
C GLU A 137 2.37 25.97 -10.23
N PRO A 138 3.12 25.95 -9.13
CA PRO A 138 3.97 24.83 -8.77
C PRO A 138 3.13 23.58 -8.46
N LEU A 139 3.55 22.43 -8.96
CA LEU A 139 2.85 21.17 -8.88
C LEU A 139 3.48 20.26 -7.81
N CYS A 140 2.63 19.57 -7.07
CA CYS A 140 2.99 18.59 -6.05
C CYS A 140 2.12 17.34 -6.21
N PHE A 141 2.65 16.20 -5.79
CA PHE A 141 1.85 14.99 -5.65
C PHE A 141 1.08 15.04 -4.34
N SER A 142 -0.20 14.65 -4.38
CA SER A 142 -1.09 14.74 -3.23
C SER A 142 -0.65 13.80 -2.11
N SER A 143 -0.66 14.27 -0.85
CA SER A 143 -0.39 13.41 0.31
C SER A 143 -1.45 12.33 0.50
N LEU A 144 -2.59 12.46 -0.18
CA LEU A 144 -3.72 11.55 -0.20
C LEU A 144 -3.71 10.57 -1.38
N ALA A 145 -2.65 10.55 -2.18
CA ALA A 145 -2.48 9.67 -3.31
C ALA A 145 -1.22 8.81 -3.19
N ARG A 146 -1.19 7.65 -3.82
CA ARG A 146 -0.04 6.75 -3.92
C ARG A 146 0.03 6.17 -5.32
N ILE A 147 1.24 6.00 -5.83
CA ILE A 147 1.50 5.37 -7.13
C ILE A 147 2.00 3.96 -6.86
N ALA A 148 1.49 3.00 -7.62
CA ALA A 148 1.95 1.62 -7.56
C ALA A 148 2.13 1.04 -8.96
N GLN A 149 3.06 0.10 -9.07
CA GLN A 149 3.34 -0.67 -10.26
C GLN A 149 3.33 -2.15 -9.90
N TYR A 150 2.68 -2.95 -10.73
CA TYR A 150 2.60 -4.40 -10.59
C TYR A 150 2.98 -5.07 -11.90
N ALA A 151 3.70 -6.18 -11.84
CA ALA A 151 3.96 -7.01 -13.01
C ALA A 151 2.68 -7.77 -13.39
N PHE A 152 1.93 -8.25 -12.39
CA PHE A 152 0.69 -8.98 -12.59
C PHE A 152 -0.53 -8.06 -12.67
N ASP A 153 -1.60 -8.59 -13.27
CA ASP A 153 -2.90 -7.94 -13.36
C ASP A 153 -3.69 -8.07 -12.06
N VAL A 154 -3.15 -7.47 -10.98
CA VAL A 154 -3.64 -7.59 -9.61
C VAL A 154 -5.10 -7.15 -9.43
N GLN A 155 -5.57 -6.20 -10.25
CA GLN A 155 -6.95 -5.69 -10.19
C GLN A 155 -8.00 -6.76 -10.50
N HIS A 156 -7.68 -7.72 -11.37
CA HIS A 156 -8.63 -8.73 -11.83
C HIS A 156 -8.47 -10.09 -11.14
N ILE A 157 -7.48 -10.23 -10.25
CA ILE A 157 -7.21 -11.49 -9.58
C ILE A 157 -8.43 -11.94 -8.78
N SER A 158 -8.77 -13.21 -8.96
CA SER A 158 -9.89 -13.85 -8.29
C SER A 158 -9.68 -15.36 -8.30
N LEU A 159 -10.61 -16.11 -7.68
CA LEU A 159 -10.60 -17.57 -7.76
C LEU A 159 -10.59 -18.09 -9.21
N ASP A 160 -11.28 -17.39 -10.12
CA ASP A 160 -11.41 -17.78 -11.53
C ASP A 160 -10.26 -17.26 -12.43
N TYR A 161 -9.48 -16.29 -11.96
CA TYR A 161 -8.37 -15.69 -12.71
C TYR A 161 -7.10 -15.58 -11.84
N GLN A 162 -6.20 -16.54 -12.04
CA GLN A 162 -4.92 -16.66 -11.34
C GLN A 162 -3.79 -16.86 -12.38
N PRO A 163 -3.28 -15.77 -12.97
CA PRO A 163 -2.22 -15.86 -13.97
C PRO A 163 -0.92 -16.41 -13.36
N ILE A 164 -0.27 -17.34 -14.06
CA ILE A 164 1.05 -17.88 -13.67
C ILE A 164 2.22 -17.11 -14.27
N GLU A 165 1.98 -16.34 -15.32
CA GLU A 165 2.95 -15.45 -15.96
C GLU A 165 2.39 -14.03 -16.03
N PRO A 166 3.23 -13.00 -15.84
CA PRO A 166 2.77 -11.62 -15.96
C PRO A 166 2.45 -11.27 -17.42
N PRO A 167 1.52 -10.33 -17.67
CA PRO A 167 1.33 -9.74 -18.99
C PRO A 167 2.62 -9.10 -19.52
N GLN A 168 2.67 -8.85 -20.84
CA GLN A 168 3.84 -8.23 -21.48
C GLN A 168 4.15 -6.83 -20.95
N GLN A 169 3.13 -6.10 -20.48
CA GLN A 169 3.27 -4.76 -19.94
C GLN A 169 2.84 -4.75 -18.48
N PRO A 170 3.64 -4.11 -17.59
CA PRO A 170 3.25 -3.94 -16.21
C PRO A 170 2.03 -3.03 -16.11
N GLN A 171 1.28 -3.20 -15.01
CA GLN A 171 0.15 -2.38 -14.66
C GLN A 171 0.61 -1.23 -13.76
N PHE A 172 0.06 -0.04 -13.99
CA PHE A 172 0.34 1.15 -13.18
C PHE A 172 -0.97 1.69 -12.62
N PHE A 173 -0.96 2.10 -11.36
CA PHE A 173 -2.13 2.63 -10.68
C PHE A 173 -1.78 3.87 -9.89
N CYS A 174 -2.72 4.82 -9.83
CA CYS A 174 -2.80 5.81 -8.77
C CYS A 174 -3.97 5.41 -7.86
N VAL A 175 -3.69 5.22 -6.57
CA VAL A 175 -4.70 4.99 -5.54
C VAL A 175 -4.80 6.27 -4.73
N TYR A 176 -6.00 6.85 -4.61
CA TYR A 176 -6.17 8.17 -4.02
C TYR A 176 -7.51 8.31 -3.30
N LEU A 177 -7.59 9.25 -2.35
CA LEU A 177 -8.87 9.69 -1.80
C LEU A 177 -9.49 10.72 -2.75
N ASP A 178 -10.71 10.45 -3.19
CA ASP A 178 -11.47 11.38 -4.02
C ASP A 178 -12.09 12.52 -3.20
N ASP A 179 -12.83 13.41 -3.88
CA ASP A 179 -13.49 14.57 -3.26
C ASP A 179 -14.57 14.18 -2.23
N VAL A 180 -15.07 12.94 -2.23
CA VAL A 180 -16.04 12.42 -1.25
C VAL A 180 -15.38 11.58 -0.15
N GLN A 181 -14.04 11.56 -0.07
CA GLN A 181 -13.24 10.80 0.89
C GLN A 181 -13.37 9.28 0.75
N GLU A 182 -13.67 8.80 -0.46
CA GLU A 182 -13.64 7.38 -0.78
C GLU A 182 -12.35 7.03 -1.51
N VAL A 183 -11.86 5.80 -1.32
CA VAL A 183 -10.66 5.35 -2.02
C VAL A 183 -11.02 5.01 -3.47
N ALA A 184 -10.28 5.58 -4.41
CA ALA A 184 -10.42 5.36 -5.83
C ALA A 184 -9.13 4.81 -6.44
N PHE A 185 -9.28 3.92 -7.41
CA PHE A 185 -8.19 3.35 -8.20
C PHE A 185 -8.28 3.86 -9.63
N LEU A 186 -7.22 4.55 -10.06
CA LEU A 186 -7.06 5.01 -11.43
C LEU A 186 -5.95 4.22 -12.11
N GLN A 187 -6.29 3.45 -13.13
CA GLN A 187 -5.30 2.80 -13.98
C GLN A 187 -4.58 3.85 -14.82
N LEU A 188 -3.25 3.83 -14.76
CA LEU A 188 -2.37 4.78 -15.44
C LEU A 188 -1.75 4.13 -16.67
N ASN A 189 -1.55 4.93 -17.71
CA ASN A 189 -0.63 4.55 -18.77
C ASN A 189 0.84 4.80 -18.30
N PRO A 190 1.84 4.21 -18.99
CA PRO A 190 3.24 4.34 -18.58
C PRO A 190 3.74 5.79 -18.48
N LEU A 191 3.29 6.68 -19.39
CA LEU A 191 3.70 8.07 -19.39
C LEU A 191 3.14 8.83 -18.17
N SER A 192 1.84 8.64 -17.86
CA SER A 192 1.22 9.25 -16.67
C SER A 192 1.87 8.76 -15.38
N ALA A 193 2.17 7.46 -15.26
CA ALA A 193 2.85 6.92 -14.09
C ALA A 193 4.23 7.53 -13.89
N GLN A 194 4.99 7.69 -14.97
CA GLN A 194 6.31 8.32 -14.93
C GLN A 194 6.28 9.79 -14.55
N VAL A 195 5.33 10.57 -15.09
CA VAL A 195 5.18 11.98 -14.73
C VAL A 195 4.78 12.13 -13.27
N LEU A 196 3.80 11.36 -12.80
CA LEU A 196 3.39 11.41 -11.39
C LEU A 196 4.53 10.98 -10.46
N ALA A 197 5.29 9.94 -10.81
CA ALA A 197 6.46 9.51 -10.03
C ALA A 197 7.58 10.57 -10.02
N TYR A 198 7.77 11.31 -11.12
CA TYR A 198 8.70 12.43 -11.17
C TYR A 198 8.28 13.56 -10.21
N ILE A 199 6.98 13.88 -10.17
CA ILE A 199 6.43 14.89 -9.24
C ILE A 199 6.55 14.42 -7.79
N ASP A 200 6.22 13.16 -7.50
CA ASP A 200 6.26 12.58 -6.16
C ASP A 200 7.70 12.50 -5.59
N ALA A 201 8.67 12.15 -6.43
CA ALA A 201 10.08 12.08 -6.04
C ALA A 201 10.73 13.46 -5.82
N ALA A 202 10.09 14.54 -6.25
CA ALA A 202 10.64 15.88 -6.14
C ALA A 202 10.62 16.39 -4.69
N GLN A 203 11.78 16.86 -4.21
CA GLN A 203 11.92 17.45 -2.87
C GLN A 203 11.23 18.81 -2.72
N GLN A 204 10.92 19.45 -3.85
CA GLN A 204 10.27 20.74 -3.94
C GLN A 204 9.21 20.69 -5.04
N PRO A 205 8.17 21.52 -4.95
CA PRO A 205 7.16 21.61 -6.00
C PRO A 205 7.80 21.89 -7.38
N VAL A 206 7.29 21.24 -8.43
CA VAL A 206 7.85 21.32 -9.79
C VAL A 206 6.94 22.13 -10.70
N SER A 207 7.51 22.94 -11.60
CA SER A 207 6.74 23.66 -12.60
C SER A 207 6.42 22.76 -13.80
N PHE A 208 5.37 23.12 -14.54
CA PHE A 208 5.03 22.46 -15.80
C PHE A 208 6.18 22.49 -16.83
N SER A 209 6.95 23.59 -16.88
CA SER A 209 8.14 23.68 -17.74
C SER A 209 9.22 22.65 -17.36
N GLN A 210 9.47 22.42 -16.07
CA GLN A 210 10.44 21.43 -15.62
C GLN A 210 10.03 20.00 -16.00
N ILE A 211 8.74 19.67 -15.87
CA ILE A 211 8.20 18.38 -16.28
C ILE A 211 8.37 18.17 -17.79
N THR A 212 8.00 19.17 -18.59
CA THR A 212 8.11 19.07 -20.05
C THR A 212 9.57 19.00 -20.53
N ASP A 213 10.49 19.76 -19.94
CA ASP A 213 11.93 19.66 -20.22
C ASP A 213 12.49 18.27 -19.88
N TRP A 214 12.06 17.71 -18.75
CA TRP A 214 12.43 16.35 -18.35
C TRP A 214 11.88 15.30 -19.33
N LEU A 215 10.61 15.40 -19.73
CA LEU A 215 10.00 14.51 -20.72
C LEU A 215 10.70 14.59 -22.08
N MET A 216 11.07 15.78 -22.54
CA MET A 216 11.81 15.96 -23.80
C MET A 216 13.18 15.28 -23.76
N THR A 217 13.82 15.23 -22.59
CA THR A 217 15.09 14.53 -22.41
C THR A 217 14.89 13.01 -22.42
N ALA A 218 13.80 12.51 -21.81
CA ALA A 218 13.48 11.09 -21.77
C ALA A 218 12.95 10.54 -23.11
N TYR A 219 12.25 11.37 -23.89
CA TYR A 219 11.58 11.00 -25.14
C TYR A 219 11.99 11.91 -26.31
N PRO A 220 13.27 11.90 -26.74
CA PRO A 220 13.79 12.85 -27.73
C PRO A 220 13.17 12.69 -29.14
N ASN A 221 12.51 11.56 -29.40
CA ASN A 221 11.91 11.25 -30.70
C ASN A 221 10.45 11.73 -30.83
N MET A 222 9.85 12.26 -29.76
CA MET A 222 8.49 12.80 -29.79
C MET A 222 8.50 14.32 -30.03
N ALA A 223 7.51 14.83 -30.77
CA ALA A 223 7.39 16.26 -31.03
C ALA A 223 7.02 17.01 -29.74
N GLN A 224 7.73 18.10 -29.46
CA GLN A 224 7.57 18.89 -28.24
C GLN A 224 6.12 19.35 -28.02
N GLU A 225 5.46 19.86 -29.05
CA GLU A 225 4.07 20.31 -28.97
C GLU A 225 3.12 19.18 -28.55
N THR A 226 3.35 17.96 -29.04
CA THR A 226 2.53 16.80 -28.69
C THR A 226 2.74 16.35 -27.25
N ILE A 227 4.00 16.28 -26.79
CA ILE A 227 4.30 15.92 -25.40
C ILE A 227 3.72 16.96 -24.44
N SER A 228 3.94 18.24 -24.71
CA SER A 228 3.48 19.31 -23.83
C SER A 228 1.95 19.35 -23.77
N ALA A 229 1.26 19.28 -24.91
CA ALA A 229 -0.21 19.27 -24.93
C ALA A 229 -0.78 18.05 -24.18
N GLY A 230 -0.28 16.85 -24.49
CA GLY A 230 -0.74 15.62 -23.83
C GLY A 230 -0.43 15.58 -22.34
N CYS A 231 0.74 16.08 -21.93
CA CYS A 231 1.11 16.20 -20.51
C CYS A 231 0.22 17.21 -19.78
N LEU A 232 -0.11 18.34 -20.41
CA LEU A 232 -0.98 19.35 -19.82
C LEU A 232 -2.39 18.81 -19.59
N ASP A 233 -2.98 18.16 -20.60
CA ASP A 233 -4.32 17.58 -20.49
C ASP A 233 -4.39 16.48 -19.42
N MET A 234 -3.36 15.63 -19.35
CA MET A 234 -3.25 14.61 -18.31
C MET A 234 -3.13 15.23 -16.91
N LEU A 235 -2.25 16.23 -16.72
CA LEU A 235 -2.09 16.88 -15.42
C LEU A 235 -3.35 17.65 -14.98
N LYS A 236 -4.12 18.20 -15.94
CA LYS A 236 -5.44 18.78 -15.66
C LYS A 236 -6.42 17.76 -15.10
N GLN A 237 -6.53 16.59 -15.71
CA GLN A 237 -7.37 15.52 -15.20
C GLN A 237 -6.93 15.08 -13.79
N MET A 238 -5.62 14.97 -13.55
CA MET A 238 -5.08 14.64 -12.23
C MET A 238 -5.35 15.74 -11.19
N ALA A 239 -5.40 17.01 -11.61
CA ALA A 239 -5.78 18.13 -10.75
C ALA A 239 -7.26 18.11 -10.38
N GLU A 240 -8.15 17.82 -11.35
CA GLU A 240 -9.59 17.64 -11.10
C GLU A 240 -9.85 16.56 -10.05
N GLN A 241 -9.11 15.45 -10.14
CA GLN A 241 -9.19 14.32 -9.22
C GLN A 241 -8.46 14.53 -7.88
N GLY A 242 -7.77 15.66 -7.69
CA GLY A 242 -7.00 15.95 -6.47
C GLY A 242 -5.72 15.10 -6.30
N ILE A 243 -5.26 14.44 -7.36
CA ILE A 243 -4.02 13.65 -7.40
C ILE A 243 -2.81 14.58 -7.53
N VAL A 244 -2.92 15.61 -8.39
CA VAL A 244 -1.94 16.69 -8.50
C VAL A 244 -2.50 17.92 -7.82
N VAL A 245 -1.71 18.48 -6.91
CA VAL A 245 -2.10 19.61 -6.05
C VAL A 245 -1.03 20.69 -6.14
N THR A 246 -1.27 21.83 -5.49
CA THR A 246 -0.27 22.88 -5.34
C THR A 246 -0.04 23.21 -3.87
N THR A 247 0.99 23.99 -3.58
CA THR A 247 1.28 24.48 -2.24
C THR A 247 0.48 25.73 -1.93
N LYS A 248 0.04 25.90 -0.68
CA LYS A 248 -0.46 27.19 -0.20
C LYS A 248 0.66 28.20 -0.24
N GLN A 249 0.44 29.33 -0.92
CA GLN A 249 1.32 30.48 -0.81
C GLN A 249 1.24 30.98 0.64
N SER A 250 2.39 31.02 1.34
CA SER A 250 2.47 31.65 2.65
C SER A 250 2.02 33.10 2.50
N ILE A 251 0.91 33.45 3.12
CA ILE A 251 0.53 34.85 3.30
C ILE A 251 1.50 35.38 4.36
N GLU A 252 2.59 36.01 3.91
CA GLU A 252 3.40 36.91 4.76
C GLU A 252 2.63 38.20 5.05
#